data_AF-A0A2E8H0Z0-F1
#
_entry.id   AF-A0A2E8H0Z0-F1
#
_cell.length_a   1.000
_cell.length_b   1.000
_cell.length_c   1.000
_cell.angle_alpha   90.00
_cell.angle_beta   90.00
_cell.angle_gamma   90.00
#
_symmetry.space_group_name_H-M   'P 1'
#
loop_
_entity.id
_entity.type
_entity.pdbx_description
1 polymer ?
#
loop_
_entity_poly.entity_id
_entity_poly.type
_entity_poly.pdbx_seq_one_letter_code
_entity_poly.pdbx_strand_id
1 'polypeptide(L)' 'MSRKPNILVIFMDQLRADVCGCYGGWSSATPNLDRLAAGGTVFTQAYLGNT' A
#
# COMPACT_ATOMS: atom_id res chain seq x y z
N MET A 1 -22.09 10.57 -19.24
CA MET A 1 -20.98 11.39 -18.71
C MET A 1 -20.10 10.49 -17.85
N SER A 2 -18.78 10.44 -18.09
CA SER A 2 -17.86 9.73 -17.20
C SER A 2 -17.80 10.47 -15.86
N ARG A 3 -18.14 9.79 -14.76
CA ARG A 3 -18.09 10.40 -13.42
C ARG A 3 -16.62 10.57 -13.04
N LYS A 4 -16.21 11.81 -12.71
CA LYS A 4 -14.86 12.08 -12.22
C LYS A 4 -14.61 11.27 -10.93
N PRO A 5 -13.53 10.47 -10.84
CA PRO A 5 -13.24 9.71 -9.64
C PRO A 5 -12.73 10.65 -8.53
N ASN A 6 -13.02 10.29 -7.28
CA ASN A 6 -12.33 10.88 -6.12
C ASN A 6 -10.96 10.21 -5.97
N ILE A 7 -9.94 10.98 -5.60
CA ILE A 7 -8.58 10.49 -5.40
C ILE A 7 -8.21 10.69 -3.93
N LEU A 8 -7.81 9.63 -3.25
CA LEU A 8 -7.31 9.65 -1.87
C LEU A 8 -5.86 9.15 -1.87
N VAL A 9 -4.95 9.96 -1.33
CA VAL A 9 -3.54 9.61 -1.16
C VAL A 9 -3.26 9.46 0.33
N ILE A 10 -2.77 8.30 0.73
CA ILE A 10 -2.38 8.00 2.10
C ILE A 10 -0.87 7.82 2.11
N PHE A 11 -0.17 8.62 2.91
CA PHE A 11 1.26 8.51 3.13
C PHE A 11 1.52 8.07 4.57
N MET A 12 2.46 7.16 4.75
CA MET A 12 2.83 6.62 6.06
C MET A 12 4.28 6.96 6.33
N ASP A 13 4.55 7.53 7.50
CA ASP A 13 5.91 7.90 7.90
C ASP A 13 6.65 6.69 8.46
N GLN A 14 7.88 6.47 7.97
CA GLN A 14 8.80 5.40 8.39
C GLN A 14 8.25 3.95 8.31
N LEU A 15 7.16 3.71 7.60
CA LEU A 15 6.65 2.35 7.43
C LEU A 15 7.60 1.52 6.56
N ARG A 16 8.02 0.36 7.06
CA ARG A 16 8.75 -0.63 6.29
C ARG A 16 7.77 -1.54 5.54
N ALA A 17 8.12 -1.93 4.31
CA ALA A 17 7.27 -2.83 3.52
C ALA A 17 7.15 -4.23 4.16
N ASP A 18 8.23 -4.75 4.75
CA ASP A 18 8.33 -6.12 5.26
C ASP A 18 7.51 -6.40 6.53
N VAL A 19 6.91 -5.38 7.15
CA VAL A 19 5.96 -5.56 8.26
C VAL A 19 4.51 -5.64 7.80
N CYS A 20 4.21 -5.39 6.52
CA CYS A 20 2.86 -5.45 5.99
C CYS A 20 2.55 -6.86 5.47
N GLY A 21 1.37 -7.39 5.81
CA GLY A 21 0.93 -8.73 5.39
C GLY A 21 0.92 -8.89 3.87
N CYS A 22 0.50 -7.86 3.13
CA CYS A 22 0.51 -7.84 1.65
C CYS A 22 1.90 -7.96 1.00
N TYR A 23 2.99 -7.78 1.76
CA TYR A 23 4.37 -8.00 1.31
C TYR A 23 4.99 -9.27 1.93
N GLY A 24 4.19 -10.12 2.58
CA GLY A 24 4.64 -11.34 3.24
C GLY A 24 5.19 -11.14 4.65
N GLY A 25 4.93 -9.98 5.28
CA GLY A 25 5.28 -9.72 6.68
C GLY A 25 4.45 -10.59 7.64
N TRP A 26 5.12 -11.27 8.57
CA TRP A 26 4.49 -12.19 9.53
C TRP A 26 4.21 -11.56 10.90
N SER A 27 4.81 -10.40 11.21
CA SER A 27 4.83 -9.83 12.56
C SER A 27 3.66 -8.90 12.89
N SER A 28 2.98 -8.32 11.89
CA SER A 28 1.90 -7.35 12.10
C SER A 28 0.66 -7.71 11.29
N ALA A 29 -0.49 -7.78 11.94
CA ALA A 29 -1.77 -7.90 11.25
C ALA A 29 -2.14 -6.55 10.61
N THR A 30 -2.20 -6.49 9.28
CA THR A 30 -2.59 -5.29 8.52
C THR A 30 -3.89 -5.48 7.72
N PRO A 31 -4.99 -5.96 8.34
CA PRO A 31 -6.15 -6.49 7.60
C PRO A 31 -6.81 -5.48 6.66
N ASN A 32 -6.80 -4.18 7.00
CA ASN A 32 -7.34 -3.14 6.12
C ASN A 32 -6.46 -2.87 4.90
N LEU A 33 -5.13 -2.87 5.08
CA LEU A 33 -4.18 -2.69 4.00
C LEU A 33 -4.12 -3.94 3.11
N ASP A 34 -4.19 -5.12 3.72
CA ASP A 34 -4.20 -6.40 3.00
C ASP A 34 -5.46 -6.54 2.13
N ARG A 35 -6.62 -6.12 2.66
CA ARG A 35 -7.87 -6.07 1.89
C ARG A 35 -7.79 -5.08 0.72
N LEU A 36 -7.13 -3.94 0.91
CA LEU A 36 -6.90 -2.97 -0.18
C LEU A 36 -5.98 -3.56 -1.26
N ALA A 37 -4.89 -4.23 -0.84
CA ALA A 37 -3.95 -4.89 -1.73
C ALA A 37 -4.60 -6.00 -2.56
N ALA A 38 -5.44 -6.84 -1.94
CA ALA A 38 -6.15 -7.94 -2.61
C ALA A 38 -7.14 -7.46 -3.69
N GLY A 39 -7.69 -6.25 -3.54
CA GLY A 39 -8.61 -5.65 -4.51
C GLY A 39 -7.95 -4.69 -5.50
N GLY A 40 -6.62 -4.56 -5.47
CA GLY A 40 -5.89 -3.52 -6.19
C GLY A 40 -4.62 -4.02 -6.86
N THR A 41 -3.65 -3.12 -6.99
CA THR A 41 -2.32 -3.43 -7.54
C THR A 41 -1.27 -3.18 -6.47
N VAL A 42 -0.41 -4.17 -6.24
CA VAL A 42 0.72 -4.11 -5.31
C VAL A 42 2.00 -3.91 -6.11
N PHE A 43 2.78 -2.90 -5.76
CA PHE A 43 4.08 -2.64 -6.37
C PHE A 43 5.18 -3.30 -5.53
N THR A 44 5.82 -4.33 -6.05
CA THR A 44 6.90 -5.05 -5.34
C THR A 44 8.23 -4.33 -5.40
N GLN A 45 8.38 -3.31 -6.26
CA GLN A 45 9.61 -2.56 -6.52
C GLN A 45 9.31 -1.06 -6.57
N ALA A 46 8.80 -0.50 -5.47
CA ALA A 46 8.57 0.93 -5.30
C ALA A 46 9.72 1.57 -4.51
N TYR A 47 10.43 2.51 -5.13
CA TYR A 47 11.58 3.19 -4.52
C TYR A 47 11.27 4.67 -4.27
N LEU A 48 11.80 5.21 -3.18
CA LEU A 48 11.79 6.65 -2.92
C LEU A 48 12.76 7.33 -3.87
N GLY A 49 12.33 8.45 -4.46
CA GLY A 49 13.21 9.31 -5.26
C GLY A 49 13.95 10.27 -4.34
N ASN A 50 15.22 9.99 -4.05
CA ASN A 50 16.16 10.96 -3.50
C ASN A 50 17.39 11.03 -4.41
N THR A 51 17.63 12.21 -4.98
CA THR A 51 18.90 12.59 -5.61
C THR A 51 20.00 12.74 -4.58
#